data_AF-A0A2V8PEB7-F1
#
_entry.id   AF-A0A2V8PEB7-F1
#
_cell.length_a   1.000
_cell.length_b   1.000
_cell.length_c   1.000
_cell.angle_alpha   90.00
_cell.angle_beta   90.00
_cell.angle_gamma   90.00
#
_symmetry.space_group_name_H-M   'P 1'
#
loop_
_entity.id
_entity.type
_entity.pdbx_description
1 polymer ?
#
loop_
_entity_poly.entity_id
_entity_poly.type
_entity_poly.pdbx_seq_one_letter_code
_entity_poly.pdbx_strand_id
1 'polypeptide(L)'
;MRTTRLIGLSVLFIATLGAAHQSAAQQPARSALNSMPSNYVASQPESGGIREVVPSKYQKRYQEWKDEFLSTDIGKVQWEMYAHHPRFVLTITISGSNKQGGGSGKYKWNEAGELVAATISLGSRIDQGFPTSVYYPVMNALEPFESSRLISGNTLAATKLAHEFGHIMKMSTTSQVLYSLQLQLVPAYNKIFLSNGHNVNDPRLVEMAQKMGGNPVEIWEDREYWGEANAMLFLRDRVEKEKFHCRLFAKIKRAVEEYARPYEERFAEIAKEQGAIYTCGWR
;
A
#
# COMPACT_ATOMS: atom_id res chain seq x y z
N MET A 1 -27.57 -1.07 -42.42
CA MET A 1 -26.39 -1.92 -42.13
C MET A 1 -25.43 -1.11 -41.27
N ARG A 2 -25.37 -1.38 -39.97
CA ARG A 2 -24.42 -0.78 -39.02
C ARG A 2 -23.50 -1.88 -38.53
N THR A 3 -22.21 -1.74 -38.81
CA THR A 3 -21.17 -2.69 -38.38
C THR A 3 -20.56 -2.20 -37.07
N THR A 4 -20.86 -2.93 -35.99
CA THR A 4 -20.25 -2.74 -34.68
C THR A 4 -18.88 -3.41 -34.69
N ARG A 5 -17.80 -2.65 -34.49
CA ARG A 5 -16.45 -3.21 -34.27
C ARG A 5 -16.29 -3.51 -32.78
N LEU A 6 -16.18 -4.80 -32.44
CA LEU A 6 -15.64 -5.26 -31.16
C LEU A 6 -14.12 -5.00 -31.15
N ILE A 7 -13.65 -4.24 -30.17
CA ILE A 7 -12.24 -4.16 -29.81
C ILE A 7 -12.04 -5.13 -28.65
N GLY A 8 -11.43 -6.28 -28.92
CA GLY A 8 -10.94 -7.20 -27.90
C GLY A 8 -9.62 -6.69 -27.34
N LEU A 9 -9.59 -6.36 -26.04
CA LEU A 9 -8.34 -6.16 -25.30
C LEU A 9 -7.78 -7.55 -24.95
N SER A 10 -6.75 -7.97 -25.68
CA SER A 10 -5.90 -9.09 -25.27
C SER A 10 -4.84 -8.57 -24.30
N VAL A 11 -5.01 -8.84 -23.01
CA VAL A 11 -3.97 -8.63 -22.00
C VAL A 11 -2.96 -9.75 -22.15
N LEU A 12 -1.80 -9.43 -22.73
CA LEU A 12 -0.68 -10.36 -22.87
C LEU A 12 0.05 -10.47 -21.52
N PHE A 13 -0.09 -11.60 -20.85
CA PHE A 13 0.74 -11.94 -19.69
C PHE A 13 2.15 -12.29 -20.16
N ILE A 14 3.11 -11.39 -19.97
CA ILE A 14 4.53 -11.76 -20.04
C ILE A 14 4.92 -12.34 -18.69
N ALA A 15 4.86 -13.67 -18.60
CA ALA A 15 5.57 -14.42 -17.57
C ALA A 15 7.07 -14.35 -17.88
N THR A 16 7.82 -13.55 -17.10
CA THR A 16 9.28 -13.62 -17.14
C THR A 16 9.74 -14.87 -16.39
N LEU A 17 10.11 -15.88 -17.16
CA LEU A 17 10.92 -17.01 -16.74
C LEU A 17 12.31 -16.51 -16.29
N GLY A 18 12.48 -16.32 -15.00
CA GLY A 18 13.78 -16.22 -14.35
C GLY A 18 14.21 -17.59 -13.83
N ALA A 19 14.85 -18.38 -14.69
CA ALA A 19 15.56 -19.58 -14.26
C ALA A 19 16.81 -19.19 -13.45
N ALA A 20 16.80 -19.47 -12.16
CA ALA A 20 18.02 -19.61 -11.37
C ALA A 20 17.89 -20.91 -10.55
N HIS A 21 18.62 -21.93 -11.00
CA HIS A 21 18.86 -23.15 -10.26
C HIS A 21 19.51 -22.84 -8.91
N GLN A 22 18.85 -23.22 -7.81
CA GLN A 22 19.53 -23.67 -6.62
C GLN A 22 18.86 -24.94 -6.12
N SER A 23 19.54 -26.05 -6.35
CA SER A 23 19.30 -27.33 -5.70
C SER A 23 19.52 -27.18 -4.20
N ALA A 24 18.49 -27.46 -3.40
CA ALA A 24 18.63 -27.81 -2.01
C ALA A 24 17.68 -28.97 -1.71
N ALA A 25 18.27 -30.02 -1.17
CA ALA A 25 17.70 -31.32 -0.88
C ALA A 25 16.34 -31.27 -0.17
N GLN A 26 15.43 -32.11 -0.66
CA GLN A 26 14.23 -32.54 0.03
C GLN A 26 14.61 -33.31 1.30
N GLN A 27 14.04 -32.91 2.44
CA GLN A 27 13.76 -33.81 3.56
C GLN A 27 12.26 -33.74 3.89
N PRO A 28 11.66 -34.88 4.28
CA PRO A 28 10.24 -35.10 4.16
C PRO A 28 9.44 -34.39 5.27
N ALA A 29 8.24 -33.95 4.88
CA ALA A 29 7.21 -33.46 5.78
C ALA A 29 6.89 -34.53 6.84
N ARG A 30 7.28 -34.27 8.09
CA ARG A 30 6.72 -34.96 9.26
C ARG A 30 5.50 -34.18 9.73
N SER A 31 4.36 -34.87 9.70
CA SER A 31 3.15 -34.52 10.45
C SER A 31 3.49 -34.17 11.90
N ALA A 32 2.99 -33.02 12.34
CA ALA A 32 2.70 -32.75 13.73
C ALA A 32 1.41 -31.91 13.79
N LEU A 33 0.27 -32.60 13.65
CA LEU A 33 -0.91 -32.26 14.43
C LEU A 33 -0.50 -32.36 15.90
N ASN A 34 -0.38 -31.23 16.60
CA ASN A 34 -0.66 -31.14 18.04
C ASN A 34 -0.67 -29.70 18.55
N SER A 35 -1.73 -29.43 19.32
CA SER A 35 -1.84 -28.50 20.45
C SER A 35 -1.58 -27.01 20.19
N MET A 36 -2.68 -26.28 20.04
CA MET A 36 -2.81 -24.91 20.56
C MET A 36 -2.42 -24.86 22.04
N PRO A 37 -1.49 -24.00 22.46
CA PRO A 37 -1.51 -23.44 23.80
C PRO A 37 -2.35 -22.16 23.73
N SER A 38 -3.62 -22.29 24.09
CA SER A 38 -4.39 -21.20 24.67
C SER A 38 -3.65 -20.75 25.93
N ASN A 39 -2.97 -19.60 25.87
CA ASN A 39 -2.58 -18.71 26.98
C ASN A 39 -1.58 -17.69 26.46
N TYR A 40 -2.05 -16.69 25.72
CA TYR A 40 -1.38 -15.39 25.66
C TYR A 40 -2.21 -14.42 26.48
N VAL A 41 -1.95 -14.40 27.78
CA VAL A 41 -2.32 -13.29 28.64
C VAL A 41 -1.63 -12.06 28.08
N ALA A 42 -2.40 -11.12 27.56
CA ALA A 42 -1.90 -9.84 27.09
C ALA A 42 -1.13 -9.17 28.25
N SER A 43 0.17 -9.00 28.07
CA SER A 43 0.97 -8.11 28.92
C SER A 43 0.31 -6.72 28.91
N GLN A 44 0.20 -6.13 30.10
CA GLN A 44 -0.26 -4.75 30.34
C GLN A 44 0.18 -3.77 29.25
N PRO A 45 -0.67 -2.79 28.88
CA PRO A 45 -0.49 -2.01 27.67
C PRO A 45 0.83 -1.23 27.74
N GLU A 46 1.75 -1.51 26.82
CA GLU A 46 2.72 -0.50 26.42
C GLU A 46 1.91 0.78 26.14
N SER A 47 2.32 1.90 26.73
CA SER A 47 1.69 3.20 26.44
C SER A 47 1.49 3.33 24.93
N GLY A 48 0.26 3.57 24.49
CA GLY A 48 -0.03 3.76 23.07
C GLY A 48 0.80 4.91 22.47
N GLY A 49 0.81 5.02 21.14
CA GLY A 49 1.62 5.98 20.43
C GLY A 49 2.39 5.37 19.26
N ILE A 50 3.31 6.17 18.71
CA ILE A 50 4.28 5.70 17.72
C ILE A 50 5.56 5.23 18.43
N ARG A 51 5.98 4.01 18.11
CA ARG A 51 7.24 3.40 18.55
C ARG A 51 8.21 3.26 17.38
N GLU A 52 9.30 4.01 17.42
CA GLU A 52 10.33 3.99 16.38
C GLU A 52 11.44 2.99 16.73
N VAL A 53 11.46 1.84 16.05
CA VAL A 53 12.48 0.78 16.23
C VAL A 53 13.45 0.84 15.06
N VAL A 54 14.31 1.85 15.07
CA VAL A 54 15.22 2.15 13.96
C VAL A 54 16.66 1.75 14.33
N PRO A 55 17.30 0.81 13.61
CA PRO A 55 18.70 0.45 13.84
C PRO A 55 19.63 1.68 13.73
N SER A 56 20.61 1.80 14.63
CA SER A 56 21.48 2.98 14.75
C SER A 56 22.09 3.45 13.44
N LYS A 57 22.53 2.50 12.59
CA LYS A 57 23.10 2.79 11.26
C LYS A 57 22.15 3.52 10.29
N TYR A 58 20.86 3.59 10.59
CA TYR A 58 19.85 4.21 9.76
C TYR A 58 19.16 5.42 10.42
N GLN A 59 19.41 5.70 11.70
CA GLN A 59 18.71 6.73 12.46
C GLN A 59 18.77 8.10 11.79
N LYS A 60 19.96 8.54 11.34
CA LYS A 60 20.10 9.84 10.66
C LYS A 60 19.21 9.96 9.42
N ARG A 61 19.26 8.97 8.53
CA ARG A 61 18.46 8.97 7.29
C ARG A 61 16.96 8.86 7.58
N TYR A 62 16.59 8.03 8.55
CA TYR A 62 15.19 7.93 8.99
C TYR A 62 14.68 9.28 9.50
N GLN A 63 15.47 9.99 10.31
CA GLN A 63 15.09 11.30 10.79
C GLN A 63 14.91 12.29 9.64
N GLU A 64 15.80 12.31 8.66
CA GLU A 64 15.65 13.14 7.44
C GLU A 64 14.37 12.83 6.66
N TRP A 65 13.98 11.56 6.55
CA TRP A 65 12.72 11.15 5.90
C TRP A 65 11.49 11.55 6.72
N LYS A 66 11.56 11.40 8.04
CA LYS A 66 10.51 11.81 8.97
C LYS A 66 10.34 13.32 8.96
N ASP A 67 11.42 14.09 8.99
CA ASP A 67 11.39 15.55 8.94
C ASP A 67 10.77 16.04 7.63
N GLU A 68 11.10 15.41 6.49
CA GLU A 68 10.45 15.70 5.22
C GLU A 68 8.95 15.38 5.24
N PHE A 69 8.55 14.25 5.83
CA PHE A 69 7.13 13.91 5.99
C PHE A 69 6.39 14.95 6.85
N LEU A 70 6.95 15.29 8.02
CA LEU A 70 6.42 16.27 8.96
C LEU A 70 6.57 17.73 8.49
N SER A 71 7.20 17.99 7.35
CA SER A 71 7.27 19.33 6.76
C SER A 71 5.92 19.80 6.20
N THR A 72 4.98 18.87 5.97
CA THR A 72 3.63 19.13 5.44
C THR A 72 2.58 19.11 6.54
N ASP A 73 1.48 19.83 6.35
CA ASP A 73 0.39 19.83 7.32
C ASP A 73 -0.32 18.46 7.37
N ILE A 74 -0.55 17.83 6.22
CA ILE A 74 -1.04 16.44 6.16
C ILE A 74 -0.10 15.45 6.86
N GLY A 75 1.21 15.56 6.68
CA GLY A 75 2.16 14.66 7.33
C GLY A 75 2.13 14.82 8.85
N LYS A 76 2.06 16.06 9.36
CA LYS A 76 1.87 16.33 10.80
C LYS A 76 0.55 15.75 11.30
N VAL A 77 -0.56 16.00 10.63
CA VAL A 77 -1.88 15.49 11.04
C VAL A 77 -1.87 13.96 11.08
N GLN A 78 -1.32 13.30 10.06
CA GLN A 78 -1.20 11.84 10.02
C GLN A 78 -0.32 11.30 11.14
N TRP A 79 0.78 11.96 11.45
CA TRP A 79 1.63 11.59 12.57
C TRP A 79 0.90 11.74 13.91
N GLU A 80 0.29 12.90 14.15
CA GLU A 80 -0.39 13.25 15.40
C GLU A 80 -1.59 12.35 15.69
N MET A 81 -2.29 11.85 14.66
CA MET A 81 -3.37 10.86 14.82
C MET A 81 -2.94 9.62 15.61
N TYR A 82 -1.66 9.24 15.51
CA TYR A 82 -1.13 8.03 16.13
C TYR A 82 -0.08 8.29 17.21
N ALA A 83 0.63 9.42 17.19
CA ALA A 83 1.72 9.72 18.11
C ALA A 83 1.30 9.70 19.59
N HIS A 84 0.07 10.13 19.86
CA HIS A 84 -0.49 10.25 21.21
C HIS A 84 -1.71 9.36 21.44
N HIS A 85 -1.94 8.37 20.58
CA HIS A 85 -3.13 7.53 20.68
C HIS A 85 -3.05 6.62 21.91
N PRO A 86 -3.98 6.70 22.89
CA PRO A 86 -3.79 6.08 24.21
C PRO A 86 -3.84 4.54 24.19
N ARG A 87 -4.48 3.95 23.17
CA ARG A 87 -4.77 2.51 23.10
C ARG A 87 -4.24 1.81 21.84
N PHE A 88 -3.51 2.53 20.98
CA PHE A 88 -3.02 2.00 19.71
C PHE A 88 -1.50 2.15 19.65
N VAL A 89 -0.80 1.09 19.27
CA VAL A 89 0.66 1.11 19.11
C VAL A 89 1.01 0.97 17.63
N LEU A 90 1.60 2.02 17.06
CA LEU A 90 2.18 1.99 15.72
C LEU A 90 3.69 1.80 15.82
N THR A 91 4.19 0.64 15.41
CA THR A 91 5.65 0.45 15.31
C THR A 91 6.14 0.86 13.93
N ILE A 92 7.13 1.75 13.86
CA ILE A 92 7.85 2.06 12.62
C ILE A 92 9.26 1.49 12.72
N THR A 93 9.65 0.65 11.77
CA THR A 93 10.96 -0.04 11.76
C THR A 93 11.58 0.00 10.38
N ILE A 94 12.88 -0.32 10.30
CA ILE A 94 13.56 -0.56 9.02
C ILE A 94 13.81 -2.06 8.81
N SER A 95 13.42 -2.56 7.65
CA SER A 95 13.59 -3.94 7.20
C SER A 95 14.67 -4.07 6.12
N GLY A 96 15.36 -5.21 6.12
CA GLY A 96 16.31 -5.60 5.07
C GLY A 96 15.69 -6.32 3.88
N SER A 97 14.45 -6.83 3.99
CA SER A 97 13.84 -7.70 2.98
C SER A 97 13.29 -6.94 1.77
N ASN A 98 12.61 -5.81 1.98
CA ASN A 98 12.16 -4.91 0.92
C ASN A 98 13.03 -3.65 0.93
N LYS A 99 14.17 -3.66 0.21
CA LYS A 99 15.16 -2.58 0.37
C LYS A 99 14.66 -1.20 -0.08
N GLN A 100 13.79 -1.12 -1.08
CA GLN A 100 13.38 0.13 -1.73
C GLN A 100 11.91 0.49 -1.52
N GLY A 101 11.07 -0.41 -0.99
CA GLY A 101 9.67 -0.14 -0.70
C GLY A 101 9.37 0.02 0.79
N GLY A 102 8.09 0.18 1.09
CA GLY A 102 7.51 0.07 2.43
C GLY A 102 6.68 -1.20 2.56
N GLY A 103 6.02 -1.35 3.70
CA GLY A 103 4.96 -2.33 3.88
C GLY A 103 4.37 -2.23 5.27
N SER A 104 3.05 -2.34 5.34
CA SER A 104 2.28 -2.27 6.58
C SER A 104 1.66 -3.61 6.91
N GLY A 105 1.68 -3.99 8.19
CA GLY A 105 1.19 -5.30 8.60
C GLY A 105 1.26 -5.53 10.09
N LYS A 106 1.29 -6.81 10.49
CA LYS A 106 1.27 -7.25 11.89
C LYS A 106 0.12 -6.61 12.70
N TYR A 107 -1.01 -6.43 12.03
CA TYR A 107 -2.20 -5.84 12.60
C TYR A 107 -2.71 -6.71 13.76
N LYS A 108 -3.08 -6.05 14.86
CA LYS A 108 -3.70 -6.70 16.02
C LYS A 108 -4.97 -5.96 16.38
N TRP A 109 -5.99 -6.73 16.73
CA TRP A 109 -7.26 -6.22 17.22
C TRP A 109 -7.49 -6.68 18.65
N ASN A 110 -8.23 -5.90 19.42
CA ASN A 110 -8.71 -6.30 20.74
C ASN A 110 -10.01 -7.12 20.64
N GLU A 111 -10.54 -7.54 21.79
CA GLU A 111 -11.79 -8.32 21.86
C GLU A 111 -13.02 -7.56 21.34
N ALA A 112 -12.98 -6.23 21.35
CA ALA A 112 -14.02 -5.38 20.77
C ALA A 112 -13.91 -5.23 19.24
N GLY A 113 -12.89 -5.83 18.61
CA GLY A 113 -12.63 -5.70 17.18
C GLY A 113 -12.02 -4.35 16.78
N GLU A 114 -11.48 -3.58 17.73
CA GLU A 114 -10.76 -2.33 17.46
C GLU A 114 -9.29 -2.64 17.13
N LEU A 115 -8.72 -1.97 16.12
CA LEU A 115 -7.30 -2.10 15.79
C LEU A 115 -6.46 -1.47 16.92
N VAL A 116 -5.60 -2.26 17.57
CA VAL A 116 -4.77 -1.84 18.72
C VAL A 116 -3.27 -1.86 18.46
N ALA A 117 -2.81 -2.53 17.39
CA ALA A 117 -1.42 -2.40 16.97
C ALA A 117 -1.23 -2.64 15.47
N ALA A 118 -0.20 -2.00 14.91
CA ALA A 118 0.26 -2.23 13.55
C ALA A 118 1.77 -1.98 13.44
N THR A 119 2.36 -2.38 12.33
CA THR A 119 3.77 -2.11 12.02
C THR A 119 3.94 -1.61 10.60
N ILE A 120 4.60 -0.46 10.46
CA ILE A 120 5.18 0.02 9.20
C ILE A 120 6.64 -0.44 9.13
N SER A 121 6.98 -1.15 8.07
CA SER A 121 8.34 -1.63 7.78
C SER A 121 8.90 -0.91 6.56
N LEU A 122 9.85 -0.01 6.78
CA LEU A 122 10.50 0.75 5.73
C LEU A 122 11.74 0.01 5.21
N GLY A 123 11.98 0.05 3.91
CA GLY A 123 13.25 -0.40 3.34
C GLY A 123 14.46 0.43 3.78
N SER A 124 15.63 -0.20 3.77
CA SER A 124 16.89 0.51 4.07
C SER A 124 17.30 1.58 3.03
N ARG A 125 16.61 1.66 1.89
CA ARG A 125 16.81 2.59 0.77
C ARG A 125 15.49 3.05 0.16
N ILE A 126 14.48 3.36 1.00
CA ILE A 126 13.16 3.80 0.49
C ILE A 126 13.23 5.09 -0.33
N ASP A 127 14.29 5.89 -0.13
CA ASP A 127 14.64 7.08 -0.90
C ASP A 127 15.04 6.78 -2.36
N GLN A 128 15.02 5.51 -2.77
CA GLN A 128 15.42 5.03 -4.09
C GLN A 128 14.38 4.05 -4.65
N GLY A 129 14.43 3.87 -5.98
CA GLY A 129 13.59 2.93 -6.70
C GLY A 129 12.15 3.42 -6.83
N PHE A 130 11.56 3.16 -7.99
CA PHE A 130 10.18 3.51 -8.31
C PHE A 130 9.42 2.22 -8.63
N PRO A 131 8.21 2.04 -8.09
CA PRO A 131 7.38 0.89 -8.43
C PRO A 131 6.78 1.03 -9.84
N THR A 132 6.13 -0.03 -10.32
CA THR A 132 5.44 -0.03 -11.62
C THR A 132 4.18 0.83 -11.58
N SER A 133 3.87 1.51 -12.69
CA SER A 133 2.71 2.39 -12.81
C SER A 133 1.36 1.66 -12.69
N VAL A 134 1.31 0.37 -13.03
CA VAL A 134 0.09 -0.46 -13.00
C VAL A 134 -0.57 -0.43 -11.64
N TYR A 135 0.24 -0.52 -10.59
CA TYR A 135 -0.28 -0.63 -9.23
C TYR A 135 0.04 0.58 -8.34
N TYR A 136 0.97 1.43 -8.79
CA TYR A 136 1.46 2.54 -8.01
C TYR A 136 1.52 3.82 -8.86
N PRO A 137 0.37 4.33 -9.34
CA PRO A 137 0.31 5.45 -10.28
C PRO A 137 0.89 6.77 -9.71
N VAL A 138 0.83 6.98 -8.40
CA VAL A 138 1.36 8.15 -7.70
C VAL A 138 2.85 7.98 -7.45
N MET A 139 3.28 6.87 -6.84
CA MET A 139 4.72 6.67 -6.56
C MET A 139 5.54 6.56 -7.84
N ASN A 140 5.02 5.91 -8.89
CA ASN A 140 5.69 5.85 -10.20
C ASN A 140 5.80 7.25 -10.83
N ALA A 141 4.82 8.14 -10.61
CA ALA A 141 4.89 9.49 -11.15
C ALA A 141 6.09 10.30 -10.64
N LEU A 142 6.68 9.94 -9.50
CA LEU A 142 7.89 10.58 -8.97
C LEU A 142 9.18 10.18 -9.71
N GLU A 143 9.14 9.17 -10.58
CA GLU A 143 10.28 8.79 -11.40
C GLU A 143 10.77 9.99 -12.24
N PRO A 144 12.10 10.23 -12.32
CA PRO A 144 12.67 11.28 -13.15
C PRO A 144 12.10 11.24 -14.57
N PHE A 145 11.78 12.43 -15.09
CA PHE A 145 11.35 12.57 -16.47
C PHE A 145 12.44 13.36 -17.21
N GLU A 146 12.95 12.77 -18.29
CA GLU A 146 14.12 13.26 -19.03
C GLU A 146 15.36 13.38 -18.11
N SER A 147 16.13 14.46 -18.25
CA SER A 147 17.30 14.76 -17.42
C SER A 147 16.96 15.48 -16.11
N SER A 148 15.68 15.73 -15.83
CA SER A 148 15.26 16.52 -14.66
C SER A 148 14.76 15.64 -13.52
N ARG A 149 15.47 15.68 -12.39
CA ARG A 149 14.99 15.11 -11.13
C ARG A 149 14.16 16.16 -10.40
N LEU A 150 12.84 16.06 -10.52
CA LEU A 150 11.91 17.01 -9.90
C LEU A 150 11.80 16.83 -8.38
N ILE A 151 12.08 15.62 -7.89
CA ILE A 151 11.80 15.20 -6.51
C ILE A 151 13.06 14.63 -5.86
N SER A 152 13.32 15.04 -4.62
CA SER A 152 14.46 14.56 -3.84
C SER A 152 14.27 13.11 -3.38
N GLY A 153 15.35 12.45 -2.95
CA GLY A 153 15.24 11.13 -2.32
C GLY A 153 14.40 11.15 -1.03
N ASN A 154 14.52 12.23 -0.25
CA ASN A 154 13.75 12.38 1.00
C ASN A 154 12.26 12.53 0.71
N THR A 155 11.90 13.30 -0.33
CA THR A 155 10.50 13.45 -0.72
C THR A 155 9.90 12.12 -1.22
N LEU A 156 10.67 11.30 -1.95
CA LEU A 156 10.25 9.94 -2.32
C LEU A 156 10.06 9.05 -1.08
N ALA A 157 11.00 9.10 -0.14
CA ALA A 157 10.92 8.37 1.12
C ALA A 157 9.70 8.77 1.95
N ALA A 158 9.45 10.07 2.11
CA ALA A 158 8.30 10.62 2.81
C ALA A 158 6.98 10.28 2.12
N THR A 159 6.95 10.27 0.78
CA THR A 159 5.77 9.83 0.01
C THR A 159 5.46 8.36 0.25
N LYS A 160 6.49 7.49 0.26
CA LYS A 160 6.33 6.07 0.63
C LYS A 160 5.85 5.92 2.07
N LEU A 161 6.38 6.69 3.00
CA LEU A 161 5.89 6.69 4.39
C LEU A 161 4.41 7.10 4.46
N ALA A 162 4.01 8.15 3.72
CA ALA A 162 2.61 8.56 3.62
C ALA A 162 1.72 7.42 3.06
N HIS A 163 2.17 6.70 2.02
CA HIS A 163 1.46 5.52 1.53
C HIS A 163 1.18 4.50 2.63
N GLU A 164 2.20 4.19 3.43
CA GLU A 164 2.08 3.24 4.54
C GLU A 164 1.11 3.72 5.63
N PHE A 165 1.11 5.02 5.96
CA PHE A 165 0.07 5.60 6.84
C PHE A 165 -1.33 5.42 6.26
N GLY A 166 -1.48 5.52 4.93
CA GLY A 166 -2.74 5.24 4.25
C GLY A 166 -3.25 3.82 4.52
N HIS A 167 -2.37 2.82 4.53
CA HIS A 167 -2.77 1.46 4.92
C HIS A 167 -3.21 1.35 6.38
N ILE A 168 -2.53 2.06 7.31
CA ILE A 168 -2.93 2.07 8.72
C ILE A 168 -4.33 2.68 8.88
N MET A 169 -4.60 3.80 8.21
CA MET A 169 -5.90 4.47 8.22
C MET A 169 -7.01 3.60 7.59
N LYS A 170 -6.73 2.90 6.50
CA LYS A 170 -7.68 1.94 5.94
C LYS A 170 -7.94 0.79 6.91
N MET A 171 -6.90 0.27 7.54
CA MET A 171 -7.04 -0.88 8.43
C MET A 171 -7.74 -0.53 9.74
N SER A 172 -7.65 0.72 10.22
CA SER A 172 -8.37 1.16 11.43
C SER A 172 -9.89 1.17 11.26
N THR A 173 -10.37 1.24 10.01
CA THR A 173 -11.80 1.18 9.67
C THR A 173 -12.23 -0.18 9.09
N THR A 174 -11.27 -1.08 8.85
CA THR A 174 -11.54 -2.42 8.32
C THR A 174 -11.94 -3.36 9.46
N SER A 175 -13.09 -4.04 9.31
CA SER A 175 -13.54 -5.06 10.27
C SER A 175 -12.52 -6.19 10.41
N GLN A 176 -12.15 -6.53 11.65
CA GLN A 176 -11.29 -7.67 11.96
C GLN A 176 -11.82 -8.97 11.34
N VAL A 177 -13.15 -9.17 11.39
CA VAL A 177 -13.82 -10.37 10.87
C VAL A 177 -13.61 -10.46 9.36
N LEU A 178 -13.83 -9.36 8.64
CA LEU A 178 -13.62 -9.31 7.20
C LEU A 178 -12.15 -9.53 6.83
N TYR A 179 -11.23 -8.84 7.51
CA TYR A 179 -9.80 -8.99 7.25
C TYR A 179 -9.33 -10.43 7.47
N SER A 180 -9.76 -11.07 8.56
CA SER A 180 -9.44 -12.46 8.87
C SER A 180 -10.03 -13.42 7.84
N LEU A 181 -11.27 -13.18 7.40
CA LEU A 181 -11.91 -13.95 6.34
C LEU A 181 -11.14 -13.85 5.02
N GLN A 182 -10.70 -12.64 4.64
CA GLN A 182 -9.88 -12.42 3.45
C GLN A 182 -8.55 -13.18 3.51
N LEU A 183 -7.86 -13.15 4.66
CA LEU A 183 -6.61 -13.91 4.85
C LEU A 183 -6.79 -15.42 4.67
N GLN A 184 -7.96 -15.96 5.05
CA GLN A 184 -8.27 -17.39 4.90
C GLN A 184 -8.67 -17.74 3.46
N LEU A 185 -9.51 -16.91 2.84
CA LEU A 185 -10.14 -17.24 1.56
C LEU A 185 -9.28 -16.87 0.35
N VAL A 186 -8.43 -15.84 0.40
CA VAL A 186 -7.56 -15.46 -0.74
C VAL A 186 -6.65 -16.61 -1.19
N PRO A 187 -5.94 -17.34 -0.30
CA PRO A 187 -5.13 -18.48 -0.72
C PRO A 187 -5.95 -19.62 -1.35
N ALA A 188 -7.15 -19.88 -0.80
CA ALA A 188 -8.06 -20.90 -1.32
C ALA A 188 -8.59 -20.52 -2.71
N TYR A 189 -9.00 -19.26 -2.89
CA TYR A 189 -9.41 -18.69 -4.17
C TYR A 189 -8.30 -18.88 -5.21
N ASN A 190 -7.07 -18.43 -4.91
CA ASN A 190 -5.96 -18.49 -5.85
C ASN A 190 -5.61 -19.92 -6.24
N LYS A 191 -5.69 -20.87 -5.29
CA LYS A 191 -5.48 -22.29 -5.59
C LYS A 191 -6.52 -22.80 -6.60
N ILE A 192 -7.80 -22.49 -6.41
CA ILE A 192 -8.86 -22.91 -7.33
C ILE A 192 -8.67 -22.25 -8.69
N PHE A 193 -8.45 -20.94 -8.72
CA PHE A 193 -8.25 -20.15 -9.94
C PHE A 193 -7.08 -20.66 -10.80
N LEU A 194 -5.95 -21.00 -10.19
CA LEU A 194 -4.83 -21.59 -10.92
C LEU A 194 -5.15 -22.99 -11.43
N SER A 195 -5.83 -23.81 -10.62
CA SER A 195 -6.16 -25.19 -10.98
C SER A 195 -7.27 -25.33 -12.03
N ASN A 196 -8.15 -24.33 -12.15
CA ASN A 196 -9.31 -24.36 -13.04
C ASN A 196 -9.03 -23.71 -14.42
N GLY A 197 -7.77 -23.43 -14.73
CA GLY A 197 -7.37 -22.81 -15.98
C GLY A 197 -7.67 -21.31 -16.06
N HIS A 198 -7.70 -20.62 -14.91
CA HIS A 198 -8.03 -19.19 -14.80
C HIS A 198 -9.48 -18.85 -15.17
N ASN A 199 -10.40 -19.80 -14.99
CA ASN A 199 -11.82 -19.54 -15.20
C ASN A 199 -12.39 -18.73 -14.04
N VAL A 200 -12.46 -17.42 -14.20
CA VAL A 200 -13.04 -16.48 -13.22
C VAL A 200 -14.53 -16.70 -12.95
N ASN A 201 -15.24 -17.41 -13.83
CA ASN A 201 -16.67 -17.68 -13.69
C ASN A 201 -16.98 -19.00 -12.96
N ASP A 202 -15.96 -19.70 -12.43
CA ASP A 202 -16.18 -20.87 -11.57
C ASP A 202 -17.06 -20.47 -10.37
N PRO A 203 -18.22 -21.12 -10.14
CA PRO A 203 -19.15 -20.72 -9.09
C PRO A 203 -18.52 -20.63 -7.70
N ARG A 204 -17.49 -21.45 -7.42
CA ARG A 204 -16.76 -21.43 -6.14
C ARG A 204 -15.96 -20.16 -5.97
N LEU A 205 -15.34 -19.66 -7.05
CA LEU A 205 -14.59 -18.41 -7.03
C LEU A 205 -15.54 -17.21 -6.85
N VAL A 206 -16.66 -17.21 -7.58
CA VAL A 206 -17.69 -16.16 -7.47
C VAL A 206 -18.23 -16.08 -6.03
N GLU A 207 -18.58 -17.22 -5.43
CA GLU A 207 -19.05 -17.28 -4.04
C GLU A 207 -17.99 -16.78 -3.05
N MET A 208 -16.73 -17.19 -3.22
CA MET A 208 -15.63 -16.71 -2.36
C MET A 208 -15.39 -15.21 -2.51
N ALA A 209 -15.41 -14.68 -3.73
CA ALA A 209 -15.26 -13.25 -3.98
C ALA A 209 -16.39 -12.45 -3.31
N GLN A 210 -17.64 -12.91 -3.43
CA GLN A 210 -18.78 -12.28 -2.75
C GLN A 210 -18.60 -12.24 -1.23
N LYS A 211 -18.13 -13.35 -0.62
CA LYS A 211 -17.87 -13.42 0.83
C LYS A 211 -16.75 -12.48 1.28
N MET A 212 -15.72 -12.29 0.47
CA MET A 212 -14.58 -11.43 0.78
C MET A 212 -14.82 -9.95 0.44
N GLY A 213 -15.92 -9.63 -0.25
CA GLY A 213 -16.21 -8.28 -0.75
C GLY A 213 -15.44 -7.91 -2.02
N GLY A 214 -14.97 -8.90 -2.78
CA GLY A 214 -14.19 -8.74 -4.00
C GLY A 214 -13.32 -9.97 -4.27
N ASN A 215 -12.82 -10.10 -5.49
CA ASN A 215 -11.79 -11.08 -5.80
C ASN A 215 -10.42 -10.61 -5.24
N PRO A 216 -9.40 -11.49 -5.16
CA PRO A 216 -8.11 -11.13 -4.58
C PRO A 216 -7.41 -9.93 -5.24
N VAL A 217 -7.59 -9.73 -6.56
CA VAL A 217 -7.00 -8.59 -7.28
C VAL A 217 -7.70 -7.30 -6.89
N GLU A 218 -9.04 -7.27 -6.91
CA GLU A 218 -9.84 -6.10 -6.51
C GLU A 218 -9.56 -5.68 -5.06
N ILE A 219 -9.47 -6.65 -4.14
CA ILE A 219 -9.16 -6.38 -2.73
C ILE A 219 -7.76 -5.78 -2.59
N TRP A 220 -6.81 -6.27 -3.37
CA TRP A 220 -5.45 -5.77 -3.34
C TRP A 220 -5.36 -4.36 -3.94
N GLU A 221 -5.98 -4.13 -5.10
CA GLU A 221 -6.06 -2.83 -5.76
C GLU A 221 -6.72 -1.78 -4.86
N ASP A 222 -7.85 -2.08 -4.21
CA ASP A 222 -8.51 -1.14 -3.30
C ASP A 222 -7.57 -0.67 -2.18
N ARG A 223 -6.80 -1.62 -1.61
CA ARG A 223 -5.86 -1.38 -0.51
C ARG A 223 -4.66 -0.55 -0.97
N GLU A 224 -4.06 -0.88 -2.11
CA GLU A 224 -2.90 -0.14 -2.63
C GLU A 224 -3.29 1.24 -3.12
N TYR A 225 -4.40 1.38 -3.84
CA TYR A 225 -4.87 2.69 -4.28
C TYR A 225 -5.35 3.57 -3.12
N TRP A 226 -5.69 2.99 -1.98
CA TRP A 226 -5.90 3.77 -0.76
C TRP A 226 -4.58 4.36 -0.23
N GLY A 227 -3.52 3.56 -0.22
CA GLY A 227 -2.17 4.04 0.09
C GLY A 227 -1.71 5.12 -0.89
N GLU A 228 -1.87 4.89 -2.19
CA GLU A 228 -1.46 5.83 -3.24
C GLU A 228 -2.23 7.15 -3.15
N ALA A 229 -3.54 7.10 -2.89
CA ALA A 229 -4.33 8.30 -2.63
C ALA A 229 -3.78 9.07 -1.42
N ASN A 230 -3.45 8.39 -0.33
CA ASN A 230 -2.85 9.03 0.84
C ASN A 230 -1.45 9.62 0.55
N ALA A 231 -0.67 8.98 -0.33
CA ALA A 231 0.58 9.51 -0.84
C ALA A 231 0.39 10.77 -1.71
N MET A 232 -0.64 10.80 -2.56
CA MET A 232 -1.01 11.98 -3.35
C MET A 232 -1.43 13.14 -2.47
N LEU A 233 -2.12 12.86 -1.37
CA LEU A 233 -2.51 13.84 -0.36
C LEU A 233 -1.28 14.52 0.27
N PHE A 234 -0.25 13.75 0.65
CA PHE A 234 1.03 14.31 1.11
C PHE A 234 1.71 15.14 0.02
N LEU A 235 1.78 14.63 -1.22
CA LEU A 235 2.44 15.30 -2.33
C LEU A 235 1.78 16.64 -2.65
N ARG A 236 0.45 16.72 -2.59
CA ARG A 236 -0.32 17.94 -2.81
C ARG A 236 0.20 19.07 -1.94
N ASP A 237 0.27 18.85 -0.64
CA ASP A 237 0.76 19.83 0.33
C ASP A 237 2.26 20.11 0.11
N ARG A 238 3.05 19.06 -0.14
CA ARG A 238 4.50 19.18 -0.28
C ARG A 238 4.92 20.02 -1.47
N VAL A 239 4.26 19.86 -2.61
CA VAL A 239 4.66 20.47 -3.88
C VAL A 239 3.79 21.67 -4.25
N GLU A 240 2.89 22.10 -3.37
CA GLU A 240 1.90 23.15 -3.64
C GLU A 240 2.52 24.40 -4.30
N LYS A 241 3.69 24.82 -3.77
CA LYS A 241 4.42 26.04 -4.18
C LYS A 241 5.53 25.77 -5.21
N GLU A 242 5.70 24.52 -5.63
CA GLU A 242 6.75 24.13 -6.56
C GLU A 242 6.33 24.38 -8.00
N LYS A 243 7.25 24.89 -8.84
CA LYS A 243 6.97 25.19 -10.25
C LYS A 243 6.54 23.97 -11.07
N PHE A 244 6.88 22.77 -10.60
CA PHE A 244 6.56 21.51 -11.26
C PHE A 244 5.26 20.87 -10.75
N HIS A 245 4.53 21.48 -9.82
CA HIS A 245 3.30 20.96 -9.24
C HIS A 245 2.34 20.41 -10.31
N CYS A 246 1.89 21.24 -11.25
CA CYS A 246 0.96 20.79 -12.27
C CYS A 246 1.53 19.73 -13.21
N ARG A 247 2.84 19.75 -13.48
CA ARG A 247 3.48 18.70 -14.29
C ARG A 247 3.43 17.35 -13.59
N LEU A 248 3.70 17.32 -12.28
CA LEU A 248 3.62 16.10 -11.47
C LEU A 248 2.18 15.59 -11.41
N PHE A 249 1.21 16.46 -11.09
CA PHE A 249 -0.19 16.06 -10.96
C PHE A 249 -0.82 15.63 -12.29
N ALA A 250 -0.39 16.19 -13.43
CA ALA A 250 -0.78 15.70 -14.74
C ALA A 250 -0.15 14.34 -15.08
N LYS A 251 1.04 14.03 -14.57
CA LYS A 251 1.65 12.68 -14.70
C LYS A 251 0.89 11.66 -13.85
N ILE A 252 0.54 12.01 -12.61
CA ILE A 252 -0.30 11.17 -11.73
C ILE A 252 -1.65 10.91 -12.41
N LYS A 253 -2.31 11.96 -12.94
CA LYS A 253 -3.62 11.84 -13.61
C LYS A 253 -3.60 10.80 -14.71
N ARG A 254 -2.65 10.91 -15.64
CA ARG A 254 -2.52 9.96 -16.75
C ARG A 254 -2.31 8.53 -16.26
N ALA A 255 -1.49 8.32 -15.23
CA ALA A 255 -1.28 7.01 -14.66
C ALA A 255 -2.54 6.45 -13.99
N VAL A 256 -3.31 7.29 -13.28
CA VAL A 256 -4.60 6.89 -12.69
C VAL A 256 -5.64 6.57 -13.76
N GLU A 257 -5.77 7.40 -14.79
CA GLU A 257 -6.71 7.17 -15.91
C GLU A 257 -6.39 5.88 -16.67
N GLU A 258 -5.10 5.54 -16.79
CA GLU A 258 -4.63 4.34 -17.51
C GLU A 258 -4.78 3.06 -16.68
N TYR A 259 -4.39 3.10 -15.40
CA TYR A 259 -4.23 1.89 -14.59
C TYR A 259 -5.22 1.75 -13.42
N ALA A 260 -5.71 2.85 -12.87
CA ALA A 260 -6.55 2.88 -11.67
C ALA A 260 -7.94 3.49 -11.94
N ARG A 261 -8.43 3.40 -13.17
CA ARG A 261 -9.66 4.07 -13.63
C ARG A 261 -10.89 3.85 -12.74
N PRO A 262 -11.19 2.63 -12.22
CA PRO A 262 -12.33 2.44 -11.32
C PRO A 262 -12.22 3.22 -10.00
N TYR A 263 -11.04 3.72 -9.66
CA TYR A 263 -10.73 4.45 -8.42
C TYR A 263 -10.44 5.94 -8.66
N GLU A 264 -10.62 6.44 -9.89
CA GLU A 264 -10.26 7.81 -10.28
C GLU A 264 -10.88 8.88 -9.37
N GLU A 265 -12.14 8.68 -8.95
CA GLU A 265 -12.86 9.61 -8.06
C GLU A 265 -12.09 9.88 -6.76
N ARG A 266 -11.50 8.84 -6.15
CA ARG A 266 -10.69 8.95 -4.92
C ARG A 266 -9.52 9.91 -5.09
N PHE A 267 -8.84 9.86 -6.23
CA PHE A 267 -7.70 10.73 -6.53
C PHE A 267 -8.18 12.13 -6.93
N ALA A 268 -9.31 12.23 -7.64
CA ALA A 268 -9.91 13.49 -8.05
C ALA A 268 -10.38 14.33 -6.86
N GLU A 269 -10.93 13.70 -5.81
CA GLU A 269 -11.31 14.38 -4.56
C GLU A 269 -10.11 15.09 -3.92
N ILE A 270 -8.97 14.39 -3.80
CA ILE A 270 -7.73 14.95 -3.24
C ILE A 270 -7.25 16.15 -4.07
N ALA A 271 -7.35 16.05 -5.40
CA ALA A 271 -6.99 17.14 -6.31
C ALA A 271 -7.94 18.35 -6.21
N LYS A 272 -9.18 18.17 -5.75
CA LYS A 272 -10.23 19.21 -5.63
C LYS A 272 -10.30 19.86 -4.24
N GLU A 273 -9.86 19.19 -3.19
CA GLU A 273 -10.20 19.48 -1.78
C GLU A 273 -9.64 20.78 -1.15
N GLN A 274 -9.00 21.67 -1.91
CA GLN A 274 -8.80 23.04 -1.47
C GLN A 274 -9.12 23.96 -2.64
N GLY A 275 -9.71 25.12 -2.38
CA GLY A 275 -10.04 26.17 -3.37
C GLY A 275 -8.83 26.77 -4.10
N ALA A 276 -7.85 25.95 -4.45
CA ALA A 276 -6.66 26.25 -5.19
C ALA A 276 -7.03 26.60 -6.63
N ILE A 277 -6.56 27.78 -7.00
CA ILE A 277 -6.68 28.47 -8.29
C ILE A 277 -6.00 27.71 -9.45
N TYR A 278 -5.54 26.47 -9.22
CA TYR A 278 -4.75 25.68 -10.16
C TYR A 278 -5.38 24.30 -10.37
N THR A 279 -6.42 24.24 -11.20
CA THR A 279 -6.90 22.97 -11.75
C THR A 279 -5.83 22.43 -12.70
N CYS A 280 -4.87 21.64 -12.19
CA CYS A 280 -3.82 20.98 -12.97
C CYS A 280 -4.39 19.83 -13.84
N GLY A 281 -5.51 20.07 -14.54
CA GLY A 281 -6.15 19.12 -15.45
C GLY A 281 -7.11 18.12 -14.82
N TRP A 282 -7.29 18.12 -13.49
CA TRP A 282 -8.28 17.31 -12.79
C TRP A 282 -9.62 18.07 -12.74
N ARG A 283 -10.54 17.77 -13.66
CA ARG A 283 -11.91 18.31 -13.67
C ARG A 283 -12.89 17.17 -13.45
#